data_AF-A0A485CZ35-F1
#
_entry.id   AF-A0A485CZ35-F1
#
_cell.length_a   1.000
_cell.length_b   1.000
_cell.length_c   1.000
_cell.angle_alpha   90.00
_cell.angle_beta   90.00
_cell.angle_gamma   90.00
#
_symmetry.space_group_name_H-M   'P 1'
#
loop_
_entity.id
_entity.type
_entity.pdbx_description
1 polymer ?
#
loop_
_entity_poly.entity_id
_entity_poly.type
_entity_poly.pdbx_seq_one_letter_code
_entity_poly.pdbx_strand_id
1 'polypeptide(L)' 'MAARSAHRTGTNMWGALQLAAQMRAEGKTGSIVTLLCDSGERYLDTYYNPQWVTANIGDVMPWHQQIQQLIGQ' A
#
# COMPACT_ATOMS: atom_id res chain seq x y z
N MET A 1 18.71 3.75 3.97
CA MET A 1 17.63 4.50 4.65
C MET A 1 16.38 4.35 3.79
N ALA A 2 15.44 3.50 4.17
CA ALA A 2 14.21 3.31 3.39
C ALA A 2 13.35 4.57 3.56
N ALA A 3 13.14 5.31 2.48
CA ALA A 3 12.29 6.49 2.48
C ALA A 3 10.85 6.05 2.84
N ARG A 4 10.34 6.60 3.94
CA ARG A 4 8.94 6.43 4.35
C ARG A 4 8.05 7.10 3.30
N SER A 5 6.93 6.48 2.96
CA SER A 5 5.97 6.95 1.96
C SER A 5 4.81 7.73 2.57
N ALA A 6 4.28 8.70 1.84
CA ALA A 6 3.05 9.41 2.20
C ALA A 6 1.79 8.53 2.06
N HIS A 7 0.69 8.90 2.72
CA HIS A 7 -0.62 8.23 2.63
C HIS A 7 -1.11 8.01 1.19
N ARG A 8 -0.96 9.01 0.30
CA ARG A 8 -1.39 8.91 -1.12
C ARG A 8 -0.58 7.89 -1.90
N THR A 9 0.69 7.72 -1.57
CA THR A 9 1.54 6.65 -2.13
C THR A 9 0.96 5.28 -1.81
N GLY A 10 0.48 5.08 -0.57
CA GLY A 10 -0.20 3.84 -0.17
C GLY A 10 -1.47 3.57 -0.99
N THR A 11 -2.33 4.57 -1.18
CA THR A 11 -3.56 4.42 -1.98
C THR A 11 -3.27 4.11 -3.45
N ASN A 12 -2.28 4.77 -4.04
CA ASN A 12 -1.88 4.55 -5.43
C ASN A 12 -1.28 3.15 -5.64
N MET A 13 -0.50 2.66 -4.67
CA MET A 13 0.03 1.29 -4.69
C MET A 13 -1.08 0.25 -4.54
N TRP A 14 -2.05 0.49 -3.66
CA TRP A 14 -3.21 -0.39 -3.50
C TRP A 14 -3.97 -0.56 -4.82
N GLY A 15 -4.30 0.53 -5.51
CA GLY A 15 -4.96 0.49 -6.81
C GLY A 15 -4.14 -0.23 -7.88
N ALA A 16 -2.82 -0.01 -7.90
CA ALA A 16 -1.93 -0.69 -8.84
C ALA A 16 -1.88 -2.21 -8.63
N LEU A 17 -1.84 -2.68 -7.37
CA LEU A 17 -1.87 -4.11 -7.05
C LEU A 17 -3.20 -4.77 -7.45
N GLN A 18 -4.32 -4.10 -7.18
CA GLN A 18 -5.65 -4.58 -7.58
C GLN A 18 -5.77 -4.69 -9.11
N LEU A 19 -5.29 -3.68 -9.85
CA LEU A 19 -5.24 -3.71 -11.31
C LEU A 19 -4.34 -4.84 -11.83
N ALA A 20 -3.18 -5.06 -11.22
CA ALA A 20 -2.28 -6.16 -11.58
C ALA A 20 -2.96 -7.53 -11.40
N ALA A 21 -3.68 -7.72 -10.29
CA ALA A 21 -4.42 -8.96 -10.04
C ALA A 21 -5.53 -9.18 -11.07
N GLN A 22 -6.26 -8.11 -11.46
CA GLN A 22 -7.26 -8.18 -12.52
C GLN A 22 -6.63 -8.53 -13.87
N MET A 23 -5.54 -7.84 -14.26
CA MET A 23 -4.83 -8.12 -15.51
C MET A 23 -4.37 -9.58 -15.56
N ARG A 24 -3.84 -10.11 -14.46
CA ARG A 24 -3.44 -11.51 -14.32
C ARG A 24 -4.62 -12.46 -14.50
N ALA A 25 -5.77 -12.19 -13.86
CA ALA A 25 -6.97 -13.00 -13.99
C ALA A 25 -7.55 -13.01 -15.41
N GLU A 26 -7.40 -11.91 -16.14
CA GLU A 26 -7.88 -11.75 -17.52
C GLU A 26 -6.84 -12.17 -18.58
N GLY A 27 -5.65 -12.64 -18.18
CA GLY A 27 -4.57 -12.99 -19.10
C GLY A 27 -3.98 -11.79 -19.86
N LYS A 28 -4.20 -10.57 -19.38
CA LYS A 28 -3.69 -9.32 -19.98
C LYS A 28 -2.26 -9.04 -19.53
N THR A 29 -1.42 -8.61 -20.47
CA THR A 29 -0.04 -8.20 -20.21
C THR A 29 0.14 -6.71 -20.48
N GLY A 30 1.08 -6.08 -19.78
CA GLY A 30 1.37 -4.66 -19.92
C GLY A 30 2.01 -4.06 -18.67
N SER A 31 2.47 -2.82 -18.78
CA SER A 31 3.06 -2.08 -17.66
C SER A 31 2.00 -1.26 -16.93
N ILE A 32 2.00 -1.31 -15.60
CA ILE A 32 1.22 -0.40 -14.75
C ILE A 32 2.14 0.72 -14.30
N VAL A 33 1.73 1.96 -14.54
CA VAL A 33 2.45 3.16 -14.10
C VAL A 33 1.58 3.88 -13.07
N THR A 34 2.19 4.24 -11.94
CA THR A 34 1.52 5.02 -10.88
C THR A 34 2.47 6.07 -10.32
N LEU A 35 1.93 7.09 -9.66
CA LEU A 35 2.70 8.22 -9.13
C LEU A 35 2.87 8.08 -7.61
N LEU A 36 4.09 8.32 -7.12
CA LEU A 36 4.36 8.44 -5.68
C LEU A 36 4.67 9.90 -5.37
N CYS A 37 3.78 10.57 -4.63
CA CYS A 37 3.71 12.03 -4.63
C CYS A 37 4.67 12.72 -3.65
N ASP A 38 4.85 12.22 -2.43
CA ASP A 38 5.63 12.92 -1.39
C ASP A 38 6.38 11.95 -0.44
N SER A 39 7.42 12.47 0.22
CA SER A 39 8.08 11.77 1.34
C SER A 39 7.15 11.70 2.57
N GLY A 40 7.21 10.58 3.28
CA GLY A 40 6.36 10.27 4.43
C GLY A 40 6.82 10.91 5.74
N GLU A 41 7.85 11.75 5.72
CA GLU A 41 8.51 12.30 6.91
C GLU A 41 7.57 13.15 7.79
N ARG A 42 6.51 13.71 7.21
CA ARG A 42 5.48 14.47 7.95
C ARG A 42 4.51 13.60 8.75
N TYR A 43 4.55 12.29 8.59
CA TYR A 43 3.55 11.36 9.14
C TYR A 43 4.11 10.44 10.23
N LEU A 44 5.33 10.70 10.71
CA LEU A 44 6.05 9.83 11.67
C LEU A 44 5.24 9.56 12.94
N ASP A 45 4.50 10.55 13.42
CA ASP A 45 3.70 10.46 14.66
C ASP A 45 2.28 9.92 14.43
N THR A 46 1.94 9.53 13.19
CA THR A 46 0.61 9.02 12.80
C THR A 46 0.66 7.54 12.40
N TYR A 47 0.35 7.17 11.16
CA TYR A 47 0.26 5.78 10.70
C TYR A 47 1.61 5.02 10.71
N TYR A 48 2.72 5.70 11.00
CA TYR A 48 4.00 5.07 11.30
C TYR A 48 4.21 4.72 12.78
N ASN A 49 3.34 5.19 13.66
CA ASN A 49 3.31 4.88 15.08
C ASN A 49 2.30 3.76 15.34
N PRO A 50 2.74 2.55 15.76
CA PRO A 50 1.83 1.43 16.03
C PRO A 50 0.75 1.74 17.06
N GLN A 51 1.05 2.55 18.08
CA GLN A 51 0.08 2.93 19.11
C GLN A 51 -1.02 3.81 18.52
N TRP A 52 -0.64 4.74 17.64
CA TRP A 52 -1.59 5.59 16.93
C TRP A 52 -2.47 4.75 15.99
N VAL A 53 -1.90 3.79 15.26
CA VAL A 53 -2.66 2.88 14.39
C VAL A 53 -3.67 2.07 15.20
N THR A 54 -3.26 1.44 16.29
CA THR A 54 -4.18 0.68 17.16
C THR A 54 -5.32 1.56 17.68
N ALA A 55 -5.03 2.81 18.05
CA ALA A 55 -6.03 3.73 18.60
C ALA A 55 -6.98 4.33 17.55
N ASN A 56 -6.54 4.51 16.29
CA ASN A 56 -7.30 5.27 15.27
C ASN A 56 -7.76 4.45 14.07
N ILE A 57 -7.07 3.35 13.74
CA ILE A 57 -7.36 2.48 12.58
C ILE A 57 -7.80 1.09 13.03
N GLY A 58 -7.25 0.58 14.14
CA GLY A 58 -7.53 -0.76 14.65
C GLY A 58 -6.68 -1.84 13.99
N ASP A 59 -7.24 -3.05 13.84
CA ASP A 59 -6.54 -4.19 13.26
C ASP A 59 -6.35 -4.04 11.74
N VAL A 60 -5.09 -4.08 11.31
CA VAL A 60 -4.68 -3.97 9.90
C VAL A 60 -4.23 -5.30 9.30
N MET A 61 -4.23 -6.39 10.08
CA MET A 61 -3.81 -7.72 9.62
C MET A 61 -4.54 -8.23 8.38
N PRO A 62 -5.87 -8.05 8.22
CA PRO A 62 -6.57 -8.50 7.02
C PRO A 62 -5.98 -7.90 5.73
N TRP A 63 -5.64 -6.61 5.78
CA TRP A 63 -5.06 -5.89 4.64
C TRP A 63 -3.62 -6.30 4.40
N HIS A 64 -2.86 -6.59 5.47
CA HIS A 64 -1.52 -7.15 5.33
C HIS A 64 -1.56 -8.48 4.60
N GLN A 65 -2.44 -9.40 5.01
CA GLN A 65 -2.62 -10.71 4.35
C GLN A 65 -3.02 -10.56 2.89
N GLN A 66 -3.94 -9.63 2.58
CA GLN A 66 -4.36 -9.40 1.21
C GLN A 66 -3.22 -8.87 0.33
N ILE A 67 -2.37 -7.98 0.86
CA ILE A 67 -1.19 -7.50 0.14
C ILE A 67 -0.22 -8.65 -0.14
N GLN A 68 0.05 -9.51 0.85
CA GLN A 68 0.91 -10.69 0.69
C GLN A 68 0.40 -11.61 -0.45
N GLN A 69 -0.92 -11.89 -0.46
CA GLN A 69 -1.56 -12.64 -1.54
C GLN A 69 -1.42 -11.98 -2.92
N LEU A 70 -1.52 -10.65 -3.00
CA LEU A 70 -1.39 -9.91 -4.26
C LEU A 70 0.03 -9.96 -4.82
N ILE A 71 1.04 -9.84 -3.95
CA ILE A 71 2.47 -9.89 -4.33
C ILE A 71 3.03 -11.31 -4.44
N GLY A 72 2.25 -12.33 -4.08
CA GLY A 72 2.63 -13.75 -4.17
C GLY A 72 3.61 -14.20 -3.09
N GLN A 73 3.54 -13.61 -1.90
CA GLN A 73 4.31 -13.96 -0.72
C GLN A 73 3.43 -14.61 0.35
#